data_AF-A0A7J2LRP8-F1
#
_entry.id   AF-A0A7J2LRP8-F1
#
_cell.length_a   1.000
_cell.length_b   1.000
_cell.length_c   1.000
_cell.angle_alpha   90.00
_cell.angle_beta   90.00
_cell.angle_gamma   90.00
#
_symmetry.space_group_name_H-M   'P 1'
#
loop_
_entity.id
_entity.type
_entity.pdbx_description
1 polymer ?
#
loop_
_entity_poly.entity_id
_entity_poly.type
_entity_poly.pdbx_seq_one_letter_code
_entity_poly.pdbx_strand_id
1 'polypeptide(L)'
;MAEKEEIKKYFREGLIKPGIIIYTTDYLYGLYEISPNRWRQVSYVFADKDFSVEDIDTRRALLYLIEEVSKSLVRFEKGEWRVILSEAEIDEIIDKYV
;
A
#
# COMPACT_ATOMS: atom_id res chain seq x y z
N MET A 1 4.20 17.50 4.29
CA MET A 1 4.66 16.18 4.78
C MET A 1 3.52 15.59 5.58
N ALA A 2 3.09 14.37 5.27
CA ALA A 2 2.06 13.70 6.04
C ALA A 2 2.61 13.32 7.42
N GLU A 3 1.78 13.39 8.45
CA GLU A 3 2.20 12.97 9.79
C GLU A 3 2.29 11.45 9.84
N LYS A 4 3.28 10.94 10.58
CA LYS A 4 3.52 9.49 10.73
C LYS A 4 2.26 8.71 11.13
N GLU A 5 1.45 9.29 12.02
CA GLU A 5 0.18 8.71 12.46
C GLU A 5 -0.90 8.70 11.37
N GLU A 6 -0.87 9.67 10.46
CA GLU A 6 -1.77 9.68 9.30
C GLU A 6 -1.45 8.52 8.35
N ILE A 7 -0.17 8.31 8.06
CA ILE A 7 0.29 7.19 7.23
C ILE A 7 -0.15 5.86 7.88
N LYS A 8 0.13 5.69 9.19
CA LYS A 8 -0.29 4.50 9.96
C LYS A 8 -1.79 4.26 9.89
N LYS A 9 -2.59 5.31 10.09
CA LYS A 9 -4.05 5.23 10.05
C LYS A 9 -4.56 4.61 8.75
N TYR A 10 -4.07 5.08 7.59
CA TYR A 10 -4.54 4.61 6.30
C TYR A 10 -4.12 3.17 5.97
N PHE A 11 -2.91 2.76 6.37
CA PHE A 11 -2.47 1.37 6.17
C PHE A 11 -3.13 0.41 7.16
N ARG A 12 -3.35 0.81 8.42
CA ARG A 12 -4.11 0.00 9.39
C ARG A 12 -5.56 -0.19 8.96
N GLU A 13 -6.20 0.83 8.40
CA GLU A 13 -7.53 0.70 7.79
C GLU A 13 -7.54 -0.40 6.71
N GLY A 14 -6.50 -0.48 5.88
CA GLY A 14 -6.38 -1.48 4.82
C GLY A 14 -6.27 -2.93 5.32
N LEU A 15 -5.70 -3.15 6.51
CA LEU A 15 -5.56 -4.51 7.08
C LEU A 15 -6.90 -5.14 7.47
N ILE A 16 -7.89 -4.32 7.85
CA ILE A 16 -9.20 -4.79 8.31
C ILE A 16 -10.24 -4.81 7.19
N LYS A 17 -9.84 -4.50 5.95
CA LYS A 17 -10.72 -4.40 4.78
C LYS A 17 -10.33 -5.45 3.73
N PRO A 18 -11.25 -5.84 2.84
CA PRO A 18 -10.89 -6.62 1.67
C PRO A 18 -9.91 -5.83 0.80
N GLY A 19 -8.69 -6.33 0.63
CA GLY A 19 -7.64 -5.60 -0.04
C GLY A 19 -6.27 -6.25 0.07
N ILE A 20 -5.25 -5.49 -0.29
CA ILE A 20 -3.86 -5.89 -0.20
C ILE A 20 -3.01 -4.71 0.25
N ILE A 21 -1.98 -5.00 1.05
CA ILE A 21 -0.91 -4.06 1.36
C ILE A 21 0.40 -4.70 0.92
N ILE A 22 1.14 -4.01 0.08
CA ILE A 22 2.40 -4.45 -0.51
C ILE A 22 3.50 -3.55 0.03
N TYR A 23 4.46 -4.15 0.71
CA TYR A 23 5.73 -3.51 1.02
C TYR A 23 6.74 -3.88 -0.05
N THR A 24 7.54 -2.91 -0.48
CA THR A 24 8.72 -3.10 -1.33
C THR A 24 9.93 -2.42 -0.69
N THR A 25 11.10 -2.49 -1.32
CA THR A 25 12.28 -1.73 -0.85
C THR A 25 12.12 -0.22 -0.99
N ASP A 26 11.22 0.23 -1.87
CA ASP A 26 11.17 1.62 -2.33
C ASP A 26 9.91 2.34 -1.82
N TYR A 27 8.84 1.59 -1.57
CA TYR A 27 7.55 2.15 -1.15
C TYR A 27 6.67 1.14 -0.40
N LEU A 28 5.67 1.67 0.30
CA LEU A 28 4.54 0.95 0.86
C LEU A 28 3.28 1.30 0.05
N TYR A 29 2.54 0.30 -0.40
CA TYR A 29 1.32 0.45 -1.20
C TYR A 29 0.16 -0.30 -0.56
N GLY A 30 -1.03 0.29 -0.59
CA GLY A 30 -2.26 -0.27 -0.06
C GLY A 30 -3.38 -0.08 -1.05
N LEU A 31 -4.20 -1.10 -1.25
CA LEU A 31 -5.39 -1.04 -2.07
C LEU A 31 -6.50 -1.88 -1.41
N TYR A 32 -7.58 -1.23 -1.00
CA TYR A 32 -8.65 -1.90 -0.27
C TYR A 32 -10.02 -1.28 -0.51
N GLU A 33 -11.07 -2.09 -0.34
CA GLU A 33 -12.45 -1.66 -0.50
C GLU A 33 -12.94 -0.89 0.74
N ILE A 34 -13.49 0.31 0.55
CA ILE A 34 -14.14 1.09 1.62
C ILE A 34 -15.63 0.82 1.64
N SER A 35 -16.24 0.76 0.45
CA SER A 35 -17.65 0.47 0.22
C SER A 35 -17.83 -0.08 -1.21
N PRO A 36 -18.99 -0.66 -1.55
CA PRO A 36 -19.24 -1.18 -2.89
C PRO A 36 -18.91 -0.14 -3.97
N ASN A 37 -18.07 -0.53 -4.95
CA ASN A 37 -17.57 0.32 -6.02
C ASN A 37 -16.70 1.53 -5.59
N ARG A 38 -16.20 1.54 -4.36
CA ARG A 38 -15.28 2.56 -3.86
C ARG A 38 -14.11 1.91 -3.13
N TRP A 39 -12.97 2.00 -3.76
CA TRP A 39 -11.70 1.52 -3.26
C TRP A 39 -10.81 2.69 -2.88
N ARG A 40 -9.88 2.46 -1.97
CA ARG A 40 -8.83 3.40 -1.65
C ARG A 40 -7.49 2.83 -1.99
N GLN A 41 -6.75 3.61 -2.73
CA GLN A 41 -5.34 3.44 -2.98
C GLN A 41 -4.58 4.35 -2.01
N VAL A 42 -3.55 3.79 -1.37
CA VAL A 42 -2.66 4.49 -0.46
C VAL A 42 -1.24 4.16 -0.91
N SER A 43 -0.37 5.15 -1.05
CA SER A 43 1.06 4.88 -1.25
C SER A 43 1.94 5.83 -0.47
N TYR A 44 3.05 5.30 0.00
CA TYR A 44 4.13 6.06 0.62
C TYR A 44 5.47 5.67 -0.02
N VAL A 45 6.10 6.61 -0.72
CA VAL A 45 7.41 6.40 -1.37
C VAL A 45 8.51 6.84 -0.40
N PHE A 46 9.39 5.91 -0.02
CA PHE A 46 10.37 6.15 1.06
C PHE A 46 11.44 7.17 0.67
N ALA A 47 11.93 7.12 -0.56
CA ALA A 47 12.99 8.00 -1.05
C ALA A 47 12.55 9.47 -1.10
N ASP A 48 11.33 9.70 -1.56
CA ASP A 48 10.78 11.04 -1.78
C ASP A 48 9.96 11.56 -0.58
N LYS A 49 9.69 10.68 0.40
CA LYS A 49 8.75 10.92 1.51
C LYS A 49 7.38 11.41 1.03
N ASP A 50 6.97 10.90 -0.13
CA ASP A 50 5.73 11.29 -0.78
C ASP A 50 4.59 10.37 -0.33
N PHE A 51 3.51 10.96 0.13
CA PHE A 51 2.33 10.26 0.63
C PHE A 51 1.11 10.63 -0.20
N SER A 52 0.47 9.64 -0.79
CA SER A 52 -0.73 9.83 -1.58
C SER A 52 -1.85 8.90 -1.14
N VAL A 53 -3.07 9.43 -1.20
CA VAL A 53 -4.31 8.70 -0.96
C VAL A 53 -5.29 9.09 -2.06
N GLU A 54 -5.80 8.10 -2.77
CA GLU A 54 -6.79 8.29 -3.83
C GLU A 54 -7.97 7.33 -3.63
N ASP A 55 -9.19 7.82 -3.76
CA ASP A 55 -10.38 6.98 -3.82
C ASP A 55 -10.75 6.73 -5.29
N ILE A 56 -10.87 5.45 -5.68
CA ILE A 56 -11.06 5.01 -7.06
C ILE A 56 -12.24 4.02 -7.19
N ASP A 57 -12.75 3.84 -8.41
CA ASP A 57 -13.77 2.82 -8.70
C ASP A 57 -13.18 1.40 -8.76
N THR A 58 -14.04 0.38 -8.70
CA THR A 58 -13.60 -1.03 -8.73
C THR A 58 -12.83 -1.39 -9.99
N ARG A 59 -13.18 -0.80 -11.14
CA ARG A 59 -12.51 -1.12 -12.41
C ARG A 59 -11.06 -0.64 -12.37
N ARG A 60 -10.82 0.58 -11.89
CA ARG A 60 -9.48 1.13 -11.69
C ARG A 60 -8.72 0.34 -10.63
N ALA A 61 -9.35 0.00 -9.50
CA ALA A 61 -8.73 -0.81 -8.46
C ALA A 61 -8.24 -2.16 -9.01
N LEU A 62 -9.05 -2.85 -9.82
CA LEU A 62 -8.65 -4.11 -10.44
C LEU A 62 -7.46 -3.92 -11.39
N LEU A 63 -7.47 -2.86 -12.20
CA LEU A 63 -6.35 -2.56 -13.11
C LEU A 63 -5.06 -2.25 -12.34
N TYR A 64 -5.13 -1.48 -11.26
CA TYR A 64 -3.99 -1.18 -10.40
C TYR A 64 -3.47 -2.43 -9.70
N LEU A 65 -4.36 -3.29 -9.21
CA LEU A 65 -3.96 -4.58 -8.63
C LEU A 65 -3.19 -5.44 -9.65
N ILE A 66 -3.71 -5.53 -10.88
CA ILE A 66 -3.04 -6.27 -11.97
C ILE A 66 -1.68 -5.65 -12.27
N GLU A 67 -1.59 -4.32 -12.31
CA GLU A 67 -0.33 -3.61 -12.56
C GLU A 67 0.70 -3.93 -11.46
N GLU A 68 0.32 -3.82 -10.19
CA GLU A 68 1.21 -4.07 -9.05
C GLU A 68 1.67 -5.53 -8.99
N VAL A 69 0.76 -6.49 -9.24
CA VAL A 69 1.13 -7.91 -9.35
C VAL A 69 2.01 -8.16 -10.59
N SER A 70 1.80 -7.45 -11.69
CA SER A 70 2.62 -7.63 -12.90
C SER A 70 4.04 -7.09 -12.72
N LYS A 71 4.20 -5.94 -12.04
CA LYS A 71 5.51 -5.40 -11.63
C LYS A 71 6.29 -6.41 -10.78
N SER A 72 5.58 -7.18 -9.96
CA SER A 72 6.16 -8.21 -9.09
C SER A 72 6.53 -9.51 -9.82
N LEU A 73 5.89 -9.82 -10.96
CA LEU A 73 6.15 -11.02 -11.77
C LEU A 73 7.33 -10.86 -12.75
N VAL A 74 7.56 -9.66 -13.30
CA VAL A 74 8.54 -9.44 -14.39
C VAL A 74 9.96 -9.21 -13.87
N ARG A 75 10.13 -8.68 -12.65
CA ARG A 75 11.45 -8.51 -12.02
C ARG A 75 11.89 -9.83 -11.39
N PHE A 76 12.65 -10.64 -12.11
CA PHE A 76 13.38 -11.82 -11.61
C PHE A 76 14.55 -11.47 -10.67
N GLU A 77 14.65 -10.23 -10.19
CA GLU A 77 15.29 -10.00 -8.90
C GLU A 77 14.28 -10.33 -7.83
N LYS A 78 14.66 -11.20 -6.89
CA LYS A 78 13.98 -11.38 -5.61
C LYS A 78 14.07 -10.07 -4.79
N GLY A 79 13.63 -8.95 -5.35
CA GLY A 79 13.43 -7.71 -4.63
C GLY A 79 12.42 -8.00 -3.55
N GLU A 80 12.75 -7.63 -2.32
CA GLU A 80 12.06 -7.96 -1.07
C GLU A 80 10.66 -7.32 -1.00
N TRP A 81 9.80 -7.63 -1.96
CA TRP A 81 8.40 -7.29 -1.85
C TRP A 81 7.67 -8.38 -1.08
N ARG A 82 6.79 -7.97 -0.17
CA ARG A 82 5.95 -8.89 0.58
C ARG A 82 4.61 -8.25 0.87
N VAL A 83 3.60 -9.10 1.03
CA VAL A 83 2.29 -8.66 1.53
C VAL A 83 2.39 -8.46 3.03
N ILE A 84 1.87 -7.35 3.52
CA ILE A 84 1.80 -7.04 4.96
C ILE A 84 0.49 -7.58 5.51
N LEU A 85 0.60 -8.36 6.59
CA LEU A 85 -0.55 -9.09 7.18
C LEU A 85 -0.85 -8.67 8.62
N SER A 86 0.00 -7.82 9.22
CA SER A 86 -0.14 -7.43 10.63
C SER A 86 0.15 -5.95 10.86
N GLU A 87 -0.48 -5.40 11.90
CA GLU A 87 -0.24 -4.00 12.31
C GLU A 87 1.20 -3.78 12.80
N ALA A 88 1.80 -4.78 13.46
CA ALA A 88 3.18 -4.71 13.93
C ALA A 88 4.17 -4.48 12.78
N GLU A 89 3.98 -5.17 11.66
CA GLU A 89 4.81 -4.97 10.46
C GLU A 89 4.65 -3.56 9.87
N ILE A 90 3.43 -3.01 9.88
CA ILE A 90 3.18 -1.61 9.45
C ILE A 90 3.96 -0.64 10.33
N ASP A 91 3.88 -0.84 11.65
CA ASP A 91 4.56 0.01 12.62
C ASP A 91 6.08 -0.05 12.45
N GLU A 92 6.65 -1.24 12.32
CA GLU A 92 8.09 -1.43 12.06
C GLU A 92 8.55 -0.74 10.78
N ILE A 93 7.78 -0.87 9.68
CA ILE A 93 8.12 -0.27 8.39
C ILE A 93 8.03 1.26 8.47
N ILE A 94 6.93 1.80 9.00
CA ILE A 94 6.74 3.25 9.07
C ILE A 94 7.74 3.87 10.06
N ASP A 95 8.06 3.20 11.16
CA ASP A 95 9.07 3.67 12.11
C ASP A 95 10.48 3.70 11.52
N LYS A 96 10.76 2.85 10.51
CA LYS A 96 12.03 2.83 9.79
C LYS A 96 12.20 3.97 8.78
N TYR A 97 11.11 4.42 8.13
CA TYR A 97 11.19 5.32 6.95
C TYR A 97 10.54 6.70 7.10
N VAL A 98 9.84 6.97 8.21
CA VAL A 98 9.19 8.26 8.51
C VAL A 98 9.80 8.90 9.75
#